data_AF-A0A024BTM9-F1
#
_entry.id   AF-A0A024BTM9-F1
#
_cell.length_a   1.000
_cell.length_b   1.000
_cell.length_c   1.000
_cell.angle_alpha   90.00
_cell.angle_beta   90.00
_cell.angle_gamma   90.00
#
_symmetry.space_group_name_H-M   'P 1'
#
loop_
_entity.id
_entity.type
_entity.pdbx_description
1 polymer ?
#
loop_
_entity_poly.entity_id
_entity_poly.type
_entity_poly.pdbx_seq_one_letter_code
_entity_poly.pdbx_strand_id
1 'polypeptide(L)'
;CSENNFPTAAGLASSAAGYACLVYALAELYKVEGDITAIARQGSGSACRSILGGFVHWHQGSASDGSDSIATQIVPESHWSQLRILILVVSDKTKKIGSSLGMQKTAETSELLKHRISHSVPRRIQEITEAIVSKNFEKFAELTMKDTN
;
A
#
# COMPACT_ATOMS: atom_id res chain seq x y z
N CYS A 1 22.94 -9.11 -4.89
CA CYS A 1 21.72 -8.89 -5.69
C CYS A 1 20.51 -9.26 -4.84
N SER A 2 19.38 -8.56 -4.98
CA SER A 2 18.09 -9.03 -4.42
C SER A 2 17.32 -9.80 -5.48
N GLU A 3 16.55 -10.79 -5.05
CA GLU A 3 15.74 -11.66 -5.90
C GLU A 3 14.35 -11.83 -5.27
N ASN A 4 13.35 -12.20 -6.06
CA ASN A 4 12.01 -12.52 -5.57
C ASN A 4 11.45 -13.75 -6.31
N ASN A 5 10.49 -14.42 -5.70
CA ASN A 5 9.84 -15.61 -6.26
C ASN A 5 8.48 -15.30 -6.90
N PHE A 6 8.18 -14.04 -7.20
CA PHE A 6 6.94 -13.68 -7.88
C PHE A 6 7.04 -14.12 -9.35
N PRO A 7 5.99 -14.76 -9.92
CA PRO A 7 5.97 -15.01 -11.35
C PRO A 7 6.15 -13.69 -12.09
N THR A 8 7.02 -13.68 -13.10
CA THR A 8 7.22 -12.51 -13.96
C THR A 8 5.86 -12.08 -14.51
N ALA A 9 5.52 -10.80 -14.29
CA ALA A 9 4.24 -10.20 -14.68
C ALA A 9 2.96 -10.69 -13.95
N ALA A 10 3.06 -11.27 -12.75
CA ALA A 10 1.90 -11.53 -11.88
C ALA A 10 1.13 -10.28 -11.40
N GLY A 11 1.50 -9.08 -11.87
CA GLY A 11 0.90 -7.81 -11.46
C GLY A 11 1.18 -7.44 -10.00
N LEU A 12 2.07 -8.17 -9.33
CA LEU A 12 2.43 -7.92 -7.93
C LEU A 12 3.31 -6.67 -7.81
N ALA A 13 3.17 -5.96 -6.69
CA ALA A 13 3.94 -4.76 -6.36
C ALA A 13 5.40 -5.09 -6.01
N SER A 14 6.14 -5.70 -6.94
CA SER A 14 7.52 -6.17 -6.77
C SER A 14 8.47 -5.07 -6.31
N SER A 15 8.29 -3.84 -6.81
CA SER A 15 9.05 -2.67 -6.36
C SER A 15 8.82 -2.35 -4.88
N ALA A 16 7.57 -2.42 -4.40
CA ALA A 16 7.25 -2.12 -3.01
C ALA A 16 7.91 -3.13 -2.05
N ALA A 17 7.78 -4.43 -2.36
CA ALA A 17 8.42 -5.49 -1.59
C ALA A 17 9.96 -5.39 -1.63
N GLY A 18 10.54 -5.09 -2.80
CA GLY A 18 11.97 -4.92 -2.96
C GLY A 18 12.55 -3.77 -2.12
N TYR A 19 11.91 -2.60 -2.13
CA TYR A 19 12.35 -1.45 -1.33
C TYR A 19 12.13 -1.67 0.17
N ALA A 20 11.02 -2.30 0.57
CA ALA A 20 10.80 -2.66 1.97
C ALA A 20 11.90 -3.62 2.47
N CYS A 21 12.24 -4.66 1.70
CA CYS A 21 13.31 -5.60 2.01
C CYS A 21 14.68 -4.90 2.09
N LEU A 22 15.00 -4.03 1.12
CA LEU A 22 16.25 -3.28 1.12
C LEU A 22 16.38 -2.40 2.36
N VAL A 23 15.35 -1.61 2.68
CA VAL A 23 15.37 -0.72 3.84
C VAL A 23 15.45 -1.50 5.14
N TYR A 24 14.69 -2.58 5.28
CA TYR A 24 14.76 -3.45 6.44
C TYR A 24 16.16 -4.05 6.62
N ALA A 25 16.75 -4.63 5.57
CA ALA A 25 18.08 -5.22 5.64
C ALA A 25 19.18 -4.20 5.98
N LEU A 26 19.09 -2.97 5.45
CA LEU A 26 20.03 -1.91 5.78
C LEU A 26 19.82 -1.37 7.20
N ALA A 27 18.57 -1.27 7.66
CA ALA A 27 18.25 -0.88 9.02
C ALA A 27 18.84 -1.89 10.03
N GLU A 28 18.71 -3.19 9.78
CA GLU A 28 19.33 -4.24 10.59
C GLU A 28 20.87 -4.15 10.57
N LEU A 29 21.47 -3.98 9.38
CA LEU A 29 22.93 -3.90 9.23
C LEU A 29 23.53 -2.70 9.99
N TYR A 30 22.89 -1.54 9.87
CA TYR A 30 23.36 -0.29 10.49
C TYR A 30 22.79 -0.03 11.88
N LYS A 31 21.95 -0.94 12.40
CA LYS A 31 21.26 -0.81 13.69
C LYS A 31 20.47 0.50 13.79
N VAL A 32 19.71 0.81 12.74
CA VAL A 32 18.82 1.97 12.73
C VAL A 32 17.66 1.69 13.67
N GLU A 33 17.48 2.54 14.67
CA GLU A 33 16.34 2.48 15.59
C GLU A 33 15.19 3.35 15.11
N GLY A 34 13.95 2.99 15.49
CA GLY A 34 12.75 3.78 15.19
C GLY A 34 11.99 3.34 13.94
N ASP A 35 11.13 4.23 13.43
CA ASP A 35 10.25 3.96 12.30
C ASP A 35 10.98 4.08 10.95
N ILE A 36 11.17 2.95 10.28
CA ILE A 36 11.78 2.87 8.95
C ILE A 36 10.78 2.97 7.79
N THR A 37 9.49 3.11 8.06
CA THR A 37 8.43 3.21 7.05
C THR A 37 8.59 4.47 6.20
N ALA A 38 9.00 5.60 6.81
CA ALA A 38 9.32 6.84 6.13
C ALA A 38 10.51 6.69 5.16
N ILE A 39 11.50 5.87 5.52
CA ILE A 39 12.67 5.57 4.69
C ILE A 39 12.24 4.73 3.48
N ALA A 40 11.45 3.67 3.70
CA ALA A 40 10.93 2.82 2.63
C ALA A 40 10.09 3.60 1.61
N ARG A 41 9.28 4.56 2.07
CA ARG A 41 8.48 5.44 1.23
C ARG A 41 9.30 6.19 0.18
N GLN A 42 10.52 6.61 0.51
CA GLN A 42 11.39 7.38 -0.40
C GLN A 42 11.84 6.57 -1.62
N GLY A 43 11.99 5.26 -1.47
CA GLY A 43 12.30 4.37 -2.59
C GLY A 43 11.07 4.05 -3.44
N SER A 44 9.98 3.68 -2.78
CA SER A 44 8.69 3.45 -3.40
C SER A 44 7.58 3.76 -2.40
N GLY A 45 6.65 4.66 -2.74
CA GLY A 45 5.65 5.16 -1.79
C GLY A 45 4.89 4.04 -1.06
N SER A 46 4.47 3.00 -1.78
CA SER A 46 3.75 1.86 -1.17
C SER A 46 4.63 0.90 -0.36
N ALA A 47 5.96 0.97 -0.46
CA ALA A 47 6.86 0.09 0.28
C ALA A 47 6.76 0.29 1.81
N CYS A 48 6.39 1.48 2.27
CA CYS A 48 6.18 1.77 3.69
C CYS A 48 5.18 0.79 4.34
N ARG A 49 4.16 0.34 3.59
CA ARG A 49 3.14 -0.59 4.10
C ARG A 49 3.63 -2.04 4.18
N SER A 50 4.72 -2.37 3.50
CA SER A 50 5.31 -3.72 3.50
C SER A 50 6.35 -3.92 4.60
N ILE A 51 6.64 -2.89 5.41
CA ILE A 51 7.49 -3.00 6.61
C ILE A 51 6.75 -3.72 7.75
N LEU A 52 5.42 -3.64 7.78
CA LEU A 52 4.58 -4.14 8.87
C LEU A 52 3.68 -5.31 8.38
N GLY A 53 3.36 -6.23 9.28
CA GLY A 53 2.43 -7.33 9.04
C GLY A 53 0.95 -6.91 9.15
N GLY A 54 0.04 -7.83 8.80
CA GLY A 54 -1.40 -7.63 8.96
C GLY A 54 -1.99 -6.59 8.02
N PHE A 55 -2.89 -5.75 8.57
CA PHE A 55 -3.48 -4.63 7.84
C PHE A 55 -2.75 -3.36 8.20
N VAL A 56 -2.35 -2.58 7.20
CA VAL A 56 -1.46 -1.42 7.39
C VAL A 56 -2.04 -0.21 6.69
N HIS A 57 -2.10 0.92 7.40
CA HIS A 57 -2.50 2.22 6.88
C HIS A 57 -1.26 3.07 6.60
N TRP A 58 -1.14 3.61 5.38
CA TRP A 58 -0.19 4.70 5.10
C TRP A 58 -0.91 6.03 5.25
N HIS A 59 -0.50 6.81 6.25
CA HIS A 59 -1.01 8.16 6.49
C HIS A 59 -0.42 9.12 5.47
N GLN A 60 -1.25 9.97 4.87
CA GLN A 60 -0.77 10.96 3.90
C GLN A 60 0.19 11.98 4.53
N GLY A 61 0.05 12.25 5.82
CA GLY A 61 0.73 13.35 6.50
C GLY A 61 0.18 14.72 6.12
N SER A 62 0.68 15.73 6.81
CA SER A 62 0.35 17.14 6.68
C SER A 62 1.58 18.04 6.74
N ALA A 63 2.69 17.54 7.31
CA ALA A 63 3.95 18.25 7.35
C ALA A 63 4.57 18.31 5.96
N SER A 64 5.08 19.48 5.58
CA SER A 64 5.68 19.71 4.25
C SER A 64 6.98 18.94 4.03
N ASP A 65 7.67 18.57 5.10
CA ASP A 65 8.85 17.69 5.07
C ASP A 65 8.49 16.20 4.96
N GLY A 66 7.19 15.87 5.05
CA GLY A 66 6.67 14.51 5.01
C GLY A 66 7.05 13.65 6.21
N SER A 67 7.43 14.26 7.33
CA SER A 67 7.80 13.55 8.57
C SER A 67 6.66 12.74 9.18
N ASP A 68 5.41 13.14 8.93
CA ASP A 68 4.19 12.49 9.43
C ASP A 68 3.49 11.59 8.38
N SER A 69 4.09 11.42 7.19
CA SER A 69 3.57 10.53 6.14
C SER A 69 4.10 9.10 6.29
N ILE A 70 3.68 8.43 7.36
CA ILE A 70 4.22 7.13 7.81
C ILE A 70 3.19 6.00 7.68
N ALA A 71 3.64 4.75 7.84
CA ALA A 71 2.75 3.59 7.87
C ALA A 71 2.56 3.07 9.30
N THR A 72 1.32 2.74 9.67
CA THR A 72 1.00 2.14 10.98
C THR A 72 0.16 0.88 10.79
N GLN A 73 0.40 -0.13 11.64
CA GLN A 73 -0.42 -1.34 11.66
C GLN A 73 -1.80 -1.00 12.25
N ILE A 74 -2.86 -1.37 11.55
CA ILE A 74 -4.26 -1.30 12.02
C ILE A 74 -4.52 -2.46 12.98
N VAL A 75 -4.25 -3.68 12.51
CA VAL A 75 -4.36 -4.93 13.27
C VAL A 75 -3.32 -5.93 12.75
N PRO A 76 -2.81 -6.85 13.60
CA PRO A 76 -1.81 -7.84 13.19
C PRO A 76 -2.39 -8.91 12.27
N GLU A 77 -1.52 -9.65 11.59
CA GLU A 77 -1.89 -10.75 10.69
C GLU A 77 -2.69 -11.87 11.38
N SER A 78 -2.50 -12.04 12.69
CA SER A 78 -3.27 -12.98 13.50
C SER A 78 -4.72 -12.57 13.72
N HIS A 79 -5.06 -11.29 13.51
CA HIS A 79 -6.41 -10.76 13.75
C HIS A 79 -7.44 -11.47 12.88
N TRP A 80 -7.21 -11.58 11.58
CA TRP A 80 -8.19 -12.14 10.64
C TRP A 80 -7.67 -13.38 9.90
N SER A 81 -7.30 -14.39 10.68
CA SER A 81 -6.67 -15.63 10.18
C SER A 81 -7.50 -16.44 9.19
N GLN A 82 -8.82 -16.17 9.05
CA GLN A 82 -9.70 -16.79 8.05
C GLN A 82 -9.67 -16.08 6.69
N LEU A 83 -9.20 -14.84 6.61
CA LEU A 83 -9.15 -14.11 5.35
C LEU A 83 -8.17 -14.79 4.39
N ARG A 84 -8.56 -14.90 3.12
CA ARG A 84 -7.73 -15.49 2.07
C ARG A 84 -7.64 -14.50 0.91
N ILE A 85 -6.47 -14.45 0.28
CA ILE A 85 -6.20 -13.63 -0.89
C ILE A 85 -5.90 -14.58 -2.05
N LEU A 86 -6.63 -14.44 -3.14
CA LEU A 86 -6.41 -15.18 -4.38
C LEU A 86 -5.95 -14.21 -5.46
N ILE A 87 -4.84 -14.54 -6.13
CA ILE A 87 -4.30 -13.75 -7.22
C ILE A 87 -4.52 -14.55 -8.52
N LEU A 88 -5.41 -14.04 -9.38
CA LEU A 88 -5.67 -14.62 -10.68
C LEU A 88 -4.84 -13.89 -11.75
N VAL A 89 -3.79 -14.54 -12.25
CA VAL A 89 -2.92 -13.96 -13.28
C VAL A 89 -3.56 -14.17 -14.65
N VAL A 90 -4.06 -13.10 -15.25
CA VAL A 90 -4.79 -13.13 -16.53
C VAL A 90 -3.96 -12.72 -17.75
N SER A 91 -2.80 -12.08 -17.54
CA SER A 91 -1.89 -11.63 -18.60
C SER A 91 -0.50 -11.39 -18.01
N ASP A 92 0.52 -11.84 -18.74
CA ASP A 92 1.94 -11.64 -18.43
C ASP A 92 2.56 -10.42 -19.15
N LYS A 93 1.73 -9.65 -19.88
CA LYS A 93 2.19 -8.47 -20.60
C LYS A 93 2.43 -7.29 -19.65
N THR A 94 3.57 -6.64 -19.82
CA THR A 94 3.93 -5.41 -19.11
C THR A 94 2.92 -4.30 -19.42
N LYS A 95 2.52 -3.54 -18.39
CA LYS A 95 1.65 -2.36 -18.58
C LYS A 95 2.33 -1.38 -19.55
N LYS A 96 1.56 -0.85 -20.51
CA LYS A 96 2.06 0.15 -21.47
C LYS A 96 2.51 1.46 -20.79
N ILE A 97 1.90 1.81 -19.66
CA ILE A 97 2.23 3.01 -18.87
C ILE A 97 2.54 2.57 -17.44
N GLY A 98 3.71 2.93 -16.94
CA GLY A 98 4.11 2.67 -15.56
C GLY A 98 3.28 3.47 -14.56
N SER A 99 3.11 2.94 -13.34
CA SER A 99 2.24 3.55 -12.33
C SER A 99 2.62 4.99 -11.99
N SER A 100 3.91 5.32 -11.86
CA SER A 100 4.35 6.68 -11.50
C SER A 100 3.89 7.73 -12.52
N LEU A 101 4.17 7.49 -13.81
CA LEU A 101 3.75 8.38 -14.89
C LEU A 101 2.22 8.44 -15.02
N GLY A 102 1.56 7.28 -14.90
CA GLY A 102 0.09 7.20 -14.95
C GLY A 102 -0.57 8.03 -13.86
N MET A 103 -0.12 7.86 -12.61
CA MET A 103 -0.66 8.57 -11.45
C MET A 103 -0.41 10.08 -11.52
N GLN A 104 0.80 10.50 -11.94
CA GLN A 104 1.10 11.91 -12.14
C GLN A 104 0.16 12.54 -13.17
N LYS A 105 0.00 11.89 -14.34
CA LYS A 105 -0.91 12.37 -15.37
C LYS A 105 -2.35 12.44 -14.87
N THR A 106 -2.81 11.43 -14.12
CA THR A 106 -4.16 11.46 -13.51
C THR A 106 -4.29 12.62 -12.53
N ALA A 107 -3.27 12.92 -11.72
CA ALA A 107 -3.28 14.04 -10.80
C ALA A 107 -3.37 15.40 -11.50
N GLU A 108 -2.69 15.54 -12.63
CA GLU A 108 -2.69 16.76 -13.43
C GLU A 108 -4.00 16.95 -14.21
N THR A 109 -4.60 15.87 -14.72
CA THR A 109 -5.67 15.99 -15.74
C THR A 109 -7.05 15.51 -15.29
N SER A 110 -7.19 14.75 -14.20
CA SER A 110 -8.48 14.17 -13.80
C SER A 110 -9.22 15.03 -12.78
N GLU A 111 -10.37 15.59 -13.16
CA GLU A 111 -11.25 16.29 -12.24
C GLU A 111 -11.86 15.35 -11.19
N LEU A 112 -12.16 14.11 -11.58
CA LEU A 112 -12.72 13.09 -10.68
C LEU A 112 -11.75 12.73 -9.55
N LEU A 113 -10.44 12.79 -9.81
CA LEU A 113 -9.44 12.53 -8.76
C LEU A 113 -9.53 13.55 -7.62
N LYS A 114 -9.79 14.83 -7.94
CA LYS A 114 -9.93 15.88 -6.91
C LYS A 114 -11.05 15.56 -5.94
N HIS A 115 -12.22 15.15 -6.46
CA HIS A 115 -13.34 14.73 -5.61
C HIS A 115 -13.03 13.44 -4.83
N ARG A 116 -12.37 12.47 -5.48
CA ARG A 116 -11.98 11.21 -4.84
C ARG A 116 -11.09 11.46 -3.62
N ILE A 117 -10.04 12.26 -3.76
CA ILE A 117 -9.07 12.54 -2.67
C ILE A 117 -9.73 13.36 -1.55
N SER A 118 -10.55 14.35 -1.88
CA SER A 118 -11.14 15.25 -0.87
C SER A 118 -12.33 14.65 -0.10
N HIS A 119 -13.11 13.76 -0.72
CA HIS A 119 -14.37 13.28 -0.12
C HIS A 119 -14.45 11.76 -0.01
N SER A 120 -14.05 11.02 -1.04
CA SER A 120 -14.28 9.58 -1.08
C SER A 120 -13.27 8.81 -0.23
N VAL A 121 -11.98 9.13 -0.38
CA VAL A 121 -10.89 8.39 0.29
C VAL A 121 -10.94 8.57 1.81
N PRO A 122 -11.08 9.77 2.40
CA PRO A 122 -11.11 9.92 3.86
C PRO A 122 -12.24 9.12 4.50
N ARG A 123 -13.45 9.20 3.91
CA ARG A 123 -14.61 8.42 4.36
C ARG A 123 -14.37 6.91 4.22
N ARG A 124 -13.85 6.45 3.08
CA ARG A 124 -13.59 5.02 2.85
C ARG A 124 -12.52 4.47 3.77
N ILE A 125 -11.49 5.24 4.11
CA ILE A 125 -10.46 4.86 5.09
C ILE A 125 -11.11 4.59 6.45
N GLN A 126 -12.01 5.45 6.89
CA GLN A 126 -12.75 5.21 8.14
C GLN A 126 -13.59 3.94 8.04
N GLU A 127 -14.46 3.83 7.02
CA GLU A 127 -15.38 2.70 6.87
C GLU A 127 -14.63 1.35 6.70
N ILE A 128 -13.51 1.30 5.96
CA ILE A 128 -12.73 0.07 5.76
C ILE A 128 -11.98 -0.32 7.03
N THR A 129 -11.48 0.65 7.79
CA THR A 129 -10.79 0.39 9.06
C THR A 129 -11.75 -0.23 10.07
N GLU A 130 -12.97 0.30 10.19
CA GLU A 130 -14.02 -0.26 11.03
C GLU A 130 -14.41 -1.69 10.58
N ALA A 131 -14.53 -1.92 9.26
CA ALA A 131 -14.81 -3.25 8.72
C ALA A 131 -13.69 -4.26 9.01
N ILE A 132 -12.41 -3.84 8.94
CA ILE A 132 -11.25 -4.66 9.28
C ILE A 132 -11.26 -5.04 10.76
N VAL A 133 -11.43 -4.06 11.66
CA VAL A 133 -11.42 -4.29 13.11
C VAL A 133 -12.57 -5.20 13.53
N SER A 134 -13.77 -4.99 12.97
CA SER A 134 -14.97 -5.80 13.26
C SER A 134 -15.02 -7.14 12.49
N LYS A 135 -14.06 -7.42 11.60
CA LYS A 135 -14.06 -8.59 10.69
C LYS A 135 -15.34 -8.70 9.87
N ASN A 136 -15.93 -7.58 9.49
CA ASN A 136 -17.11 -7.52 8.63
C ASN A 136 -16.69 -7.74 7.17
N PHE A 137 -16.70 -9.00 6.72
CA PHE A 137 -16.26 -9.38 5.39
C PHE A 137 -17.09 -8.74 4.27
N GLU A 138 -18.42 -8.67 4.44
CA GLU A 138 -19.31 -8.10 3.42
C GLU A 138 -18.99 -6.64 3.16
N LYS A 139 -18.89 -5.84 4.23
CA LYS A 139 -18.53 -4.42 4.13
C LYS A 139 -17.10 -4.24 3.60
N PHE A 140 -16.15 -5.05 4.07
CA PHE A 140 -14.77 -5.04 3.60
C PHE A 140 -14.67 -5.31 2.09
N ALA A 141 -15.38 -6.34 1.60
CA ALA A 141 -15.38 -6.72 0.20
C ALA A 141 -16.07 -5.66 -0.67
N GLU A 142 -17.23 -5.15 -0.24
CA GLU A 142 -17.96 -4.08 -0.93
C GLU A 142 -17.08 -2.83 -1.11
N LEU A 143 -16.46 -2.36 -0.04
CA LEU A 143 -15.58 -1.18 -0.06
C LEU A 143 -14.36 -1.41 -0.95
N THR A 144 -13.73 -2.59 -0.87
CA THR A 144 -12.57 -2.96 -1.70
C THR A 144 -12.93 -2.94 -3.19
N MET A 145 -14.08 -3.51 -3.57
CA MET A 145 -14.56 -3.48 -4.96
C MET A 145 -14.89 -2.06 -5.43
N LYS A 146 -15.60 -1.26 -4.60
CA LYS A 146 -15.93 0.13 -4.92
C LYS A 146 -14.73 1.06 -5.00
N ASP A 147 -13.62 0.73 -4.34
CA ASP A 147 -12.38 1.51 -4.42
C ASP A 147 -11.51 1.14 -5.61
N THR A 148 -11.67 -0.09 -6.11
CA THR A 148 -11.01 -0.62 -7.31
C THR A 148 -11.65 -0.11 -8.61
N ASN A 149 -12.98 0.00 -8.64
CA ASN A 149 -13.75 0.53 -9.79
C ASN A 149 -13.59 2.05 -9.96
#